data_AF-A0A359BLL2-F1
#
_entry.id   AF-A0A359BLL2-F1
#
_cell.length_a   1.000
_cell.length_b   1.000
_cell.length_c   1.000
_cell.angle_alpha   90.00
_cell.angle_beta   90.00
_cell.angle_gamma   90.00
#
_symmetry.space_group_name_H-M   'P 1'
#
loop_
_entity.id
_entity.type
_entity.pdbx_description
1 polymer ?
#
loop_
_entity_poly.entity_id
_entity_poly.type
_entity_poly.pdbx_seq_one_letter_code
_entity_poly.pdbx_strand_id
1 'polypeptide(L)'
;MKSKTKIQSSKKLADFLEKNSLHKKDFAQMIGVTLSYVYNLIDNTIPFSTRSTTLERIATVMEVEPEEFEEYRIPQEPILIDDTITKIKNLLKSKKMKVVDFLKSFPRNKRLDIVDILRGALPVPLDYNELNMIGEVLGLSKEEQFNIWEDRFKSVLDINGMNIYANSELVNTLTNCAKKFIVKK
;
A
#
# COMPACT_ATOMS: atom_id res chain seq x y z
N MET A 1 9.24 -34.28 -0.53
CA MET A 1 8.64 -32.98 -0.89
C MET A 1 7.19 -32.98 -0.42
N LYS A 2 6.79 -32.10 0.50
CA LYS A 2 5.37 -31.96 0.88
C LYS A 2 4.67 -31.23 -0.27
N SER A 3 3.78 -31.92 -0.98
CA SER A 3 2.86 -31.27 -1.91
C SER A 3 1.98 -30.31 -1.12
N LYS A 4 2.25 -28.99 -1.21
CA LYS A 4 1.29 -27.99 -0.75
C LYS A 4 0.02 -28.23 -1.55
N THR A 5 -1.04 -28.71 -0.90
CA THR A 5 -2.38 -28.78 -1.49
C THR A 5 -2.71 -27.38 -2.00
N LYS A 6 -2.78 -27.21 -3.31
CA LYS A 6 -3.03 -25.91 -3.94
C LYS A 6 -4.48 -25.55 -3.65
N ILE A 7 -4.69 -24.64 -2.69
CA ILE A 7 -6.04 -24.15 -2.36
C ILE A 7 -6.46 -23.24 -3.51
N GLN A 8 -7.63 -23.52 -4.08
CA GLN A 8 -8.22 -22.73 -5.16
C GLN A 8 -8.36 -21.25 -4.77
N SER A 9 -8.03 -20.33 -5.67
CA SER A 9 -8.05 -18.87 -5.44
C SER A 9 -9.39 -18.36 -4.90
N SER A 10 -10.52 -18.90 -5.38
CA SER A 10 -11.87 -18.59 -4.90
C SER A 10 -12.05 -18.93 -3.42
N LYS A 11 -11.62 -20.12 -3.01
CA LYS A 11 -11.64 -20.56 -1.61
C LYS A 11 -10.74 -19.71 -0.73
N LYS A 12 -9.54 -19.36 -1.19
CA LYS A 12 -8.64 -18.43 -0.46
C LYS A 12 -9.32 -17.10 -0.16
N LEU A 13 -10.01 -16.53 -1.16
CA LEU A 13 -10.74 -15.28 -1.00
C LEU A 13 -11.93 -15.44 -0.02
N ALA A 14 -12.71 -16.51 -0.17
CA ALA A 14 -13.84 -16.79 0.72
C ALA A 14 -13.40 -16.91 2.19
N ASP A 15 -12.39 -17.75 2.45
CA ASP A 15 -11.83 -17.98 3.78
C ASP A 15 -11.26 -16.68 4.38
N PHE A 16 -10.61 -15.85 3.56
CA PHE A 16 -10.10 -14.55 3.98
C PHE A 16 -11.21 -13.58 4.41
N LEU A 17 -12.28 -13.48 3.63
CA LEU A 17 -13.40 -12.59 3.93
C LEU A 17 -14.11 -13.01 5.22
N GLU A 18 -14.32 -14.31 5.40
CA GLU A 18 -14.92 -14.88 6.61
C GLU A 18 -14.05 -14.66 7.84
N LYS A 19 -12.75 -15.02 7.76
CA LYS A 19 -11.79 -14.86 8.87
C LYS A 19 -11.65 -13.42 9.36
N ASN A 20 -11.85 -12.44 8.48
CA ASN A 20 -11.73 -11.01 8.82
C ASN A 20 -13.09 -10.32 8.99
N SER A 21 -14.20 -11.06 8.98
CA SER A 21 -15.56 -10.52 9.00
C SER A 21 -15.75 -9.35 8.03
N LEU A 22 -15.16 -9.46 6.83
CA LEU A 22 -15.08 -8.38 5.87
C LEU A 22 -16.24 -8.46 4.88
N HIS A 23 -17.05 -7.40 4.83
CA HIS A 23 -18.17 -7.34 3.91
C HIS A 23 -17.67 -7.24 2.45
N LYS A 24 -18.24 -8.06 1.55
CA LYS A 24 -17.86 -8.14 0.12
C LYS A 24 -17.87 -6.77 -0.58
N LYS A 25 -18.82 -5.90 -0.21
CA LYS A 25 -18.91 -4.52 -0.72
C LYS A 25 -17.70 -3.66 -0.32
N ASP A 26 -17.24 -3.76 0.92
CA ASP A 26 -16.06 -3.00 1.36
C ASP A 26 -14.80 -3.55 0.71
N PHE A 27 -14.68 -4.88 0.57
CA PHE A 27 -13.59 -5.51 -0.18
C PHE A 27 -13.55 -5.06 -1.64
N ALA A 28 -14.70 -5.08 -2.34
CA ALA A 28 -14.81 -4.63 -3.72
C ALA A 28 -14.32 -3.18 -3.91
N GLN A 29 -14.65 -2.30 -2.97
CA GLN A 29 -14.18 -0.91 -2.97
C GLN A 29 -12.66 -0.81 -2.77
N MET A 30 -12.09 -1.60 -1.86
CA MET A 30 -10.65 -1.60 -1.59
C MET A 30 -9.82 -1.99 -2.82
N ILE A 31 -10.33 -2.92 -3.65
CA ILE A 31 -9.61 -3.39 -4.86
C ILE A 31 -10.07 -2.69 -6.15
N GLY A 32 -11.06 -1.80 -6.07
CA GLY A 32 -11.54 -1.00 -7.20
C GLY A 32 -12.33 -1.79 -8.25
N VAL A 33 -13.16 -2.74 -7.81
CA VAL A 33 -14.01 -3.57 -8.69
C VAL A 33 -15.48 -3.53 -8.26
N THR A 34 -16.37 -4.12 -9.06
CA THR A 34 -17.79 -4.19 -8.74
C THR A 34 -18.07 -5.25 -7.67
N LEU A 35 -19.15 -5.07 -6.90
CA LEU A 35 -19.61 -6.08 -5.94
C LEU A 35 -19.94 -7.42 -6.62
N SER A 36 -20.57 -7.37 -7.80
CA SER A 36 -20.90 -8.57 -8.58
C SER A 36 -19.65 -9.35 -8.98
N TYR A 37 -18.55 -8.67 -9.34
CA TYR A 37 -17.28 -9.34 -9.62
C TYR A 37 -16.78 -10.13 -8.41
N VAL A 38 -16.86 -9.57 -7.19
CA VAL A 38 -16.46 -10.27 -5.96
C VAL A 38 -17.32 -11.51 -5.69
N TYR A 39 -18.64 -11.44 -5.87
CA TYR A 39 -19.50 -12.62 -5.75
C TYR A 39 -19.09 -13.71 -6.76
N ASN A 40 -18.89 -13.35 -8.01
CA ASN A 40 -18.52 -14.30 -9.06
C ASN A 40 -17.16 -14.98 -8.82
N LEU A 41 -16.20 -14.26 -8.21
CA LEU A 41 -14.91 -14.84 -7.80
C LEU A 41 -15.07 -15.88 -6.69
N ILE A 42 -15.91 -15.58 -5.67
CA ILE A 42 -16.15 -16.47 -4.54
C ILE A 42 -16.89 -17.73 -4.98
N ASP A 43 -17.93 -17.55 -5.80
CA ASP A 43 -18.74 -18.65 -6.35
C ASP A 43 -18.01 -19.42 -7.45
N ASN A 44 -16.79 -19.00 -7.81
CA ASN A 44 -15.95 -19.60 -8.85
C ASN A 44 -16.67 -19.70 -10.21
N THR A 45 -17.54 -18.73 -10.51
CA THR A 45 -18.27 -18.65 -11.79
C THR A 45 -17.45 -17.93 -12.86
N ILE A 46 -16.46 -17.13 -12.45
CA ILE A 46 -15.44 -16.53 -13.31
C ILE A 46 -14.04 -16.78 -12.72
N PRO A 47 -13.00 -16.90 -13.56
CA PRO A 47 -11.62 -16.97 -13.06
C PRO A 47 -11.17 -15.62 -12.49
N PHE A 48 -10.12 -15.64 -11.65
CA PHE A 48 -9.44 -14.40 -11.26
C PHE A 48 -8.84 -13.72 -12.50
N SER A 49 -8.81 -12.39 -12.46
CA SER A 49 -8.23 -11.58 -13.53
C SER A 49 -6.77 -11.97 -13.78
N THR A 50 -6.43 -12.18 -15.05
CA THR A 50 -5.02 -12.32 -15.49
C THR A 50 -4.31 -10.98 -15.60
N ARG A 51 -5.00 -9.85 -15.35
CA ARG A 51 -4.38 -8.53 -15.26
C ARG A 51 -3.75 -8.37 -13.89
N SER A 52 -2.43 -8.16 -13.86
CA SER A 52 -1.62 -8.09 -12.64
C SER A 52 -2.18 -7.07 -11.64
N THR A 53 -2.60 -5.89 -12.09
CA THR A 53 -3.16 -4.83 -11.23
C THR A 53 -4.28 -5.29 -10.30
N THR A 54 -5.30 -5.99 -10.83
CA THR A 54 -6.44 -6.41 -10.01
C THR A 54 -6.02 -7.45 -8.97
N LEU A 55 -5.19 -8.39 -9.39
CA LEU A 55 -4.73 -9.48 -8.54
C LEU A 55 -3.74 -9.00 -7.48
N GLU A 56 -2.82 -8.09 -7.82
CA GLU A 56 -1.92 -7.44 -6.85
C GLU A 56 -2.69 -6.63 -5.81
N ARG A 57 -3.76 -5.92 -6.21
CA ARG A 57 -4.64 -5.24 -5.24
C ARG A 57 -5.31 -6.23 -4.30
N ILE A 58 -5.82 -7.34 -4.82
CA ILE A 58 -6.38 -8.43 -4.01
C ILE A 58 -5.33 -8.97 -3.04
N ALA A 59 -4.14 -9.32 -3.55
CA ALA A 59 -3.03 -9.86 -2.78
C ALA A 59 -2.59 -8.90 -1.66
N THR A 60 -2.50 -7.60 -1.97
CA THR A 60 -2.17 -6.53 -1.02
C THR A 60 -3.20 -6.44 0.11
N VAL A 61 -4.50 -6.41 -0.21
CA VAL A 61 -5.57 -6.39 0.80
C VAL A 61 -5.58 -7.68 1.64
N MET A 62 -5.25 -8.81 1.00
CA MET A 62 -5.20 -10.13 1.64
C MET A 62 -3.91 -10.41 2.42
N GLU A 63 -2.91 -9.53 2.33
CA GLU A 63 -1.59 -9.69 2.95
C GLU A 63 -0.87 -10.98 2.51
N VAL A 64 -1.02 -11.33 1.23
CA VAL A 64 -0.35 -12.47 0.59
C VAL A 64 0.47 -12.02 -0.60
N GLU A 65 1.43 -12.83 -1.03
CA GLU A 65 2.18 -12.58 -2.26
C GLU A 65 1.29 -12.84 -3.49
N PRO A 66 1.36 -12.02 -4.56
CA PRO A 66 0.59 -12.24 -5.78
C PRO A 66 0.79 -13.64 -6.39
N GLU A 67 1.99 -14.21 -6.27
CA GLU A 67 2.37 -15.55 -6.75
C GLU A 67 1.60 -16.68 -6.06
N GLU A 68 0.91 -16.39 -4.95
CA GLU A 68 0.01 -17.34 -4.33
C GLU A 68 -1.24 -17.62 -5.16
N PHE A 69 -1.59 -16.76 -6.11
CA PHE A 69 -2.70 -16.97 -7.03
C PHE A 69 -2.21 -17.64 -8.31
N GLU A 70 -2.91 -18.68 -8.75
CA GLU A 70 -2.50 -19.45 -9.93
C GLU A 70 -2.61 -18.65 -11.23
N GLU A 71 -3.51 -17.69 -11.23
CA GLU A 71 -3.81 -16.80 -12.34
C GLU A 71 -2.79 -15.67 -12.49
N TYR A 72 -1.92 -15.48 -11.48
CA TYR A 72 -0.95 -14.40 -11.49
C TYR A 72 0.12 -14.60 -12.57
N ARG A 73 0.35 -13.53 -13.32
CA ARG A 73 1.40 -13.46 -14.33
C ARG A 73 2.41 -12.43 -13.88
N ILE A 74 3.63 -12.91 -13.64
CA ILE A 74 4.76 -12.07 -13.24
C ILE A 74 4.94 -10.97 -14.29
N PRO A 75 4.90 -9.68 -13.91
CA PRO A 75 5.21 -8.57 -14.79
C PRO A 75 6.60 -8.74 -15.41
N GLN A 76 6.74 -8.43 -16.70
CA GLN A 76 8.05 -8.51 -17.36
C GLN A 76 8.99 -7.39 -16.92
N GLU A 77 8.44 -6.25 -16.50
CA GLU A 77 9.22 -5.13 -15.98
C GLU A 77 9.23 -5.16 -14.44
N PRO A 78 10.42 -5.09 -13.80
CA PRO A 78 10.51 -5.01 -12.36
C PRO A 78 9.90 -3.69 -11.88
N ILE A 79 9.00 -3.78 -10.90
CA ILE A 79 8.42 -2.60 -10.25
C ILE A 79 9.48 -2.04 -9.30
N LEU A 80 9.89 -0.79 -9.51
CA LEU A 80 10.82 -0.11 -8.62
C LEU A 80 10.05 0.32 -7.36
N ILE A 81 10.25 -0.42 -6.26
CA ILE A 81 9.57 -0.15 -4.99
C ILE A 81 10.32 0.96 -4.26
N ASP A 82 9.63 2.07 -3.97
CA ASP A 82 10.12 3.17 -3.15
C ASP A 82 10.39 2.67 -1.71
N ASP A 83 11.61 2.91 -1.19
CA ASP A 83 12.03 2.53 0.16
C ASP A 83 11.08 3.05 1.26
N THR A 84 10.41 4.17 1.00
CA THR A 84 9.41 4.76 1.89
C THR A 84 8.18 3.84 2.05
N ILE A 85 7.80 3.13 1.00
CA ILE A 85 6.69 2.15 1.03
C ILE A 85 7.10 0.94 1.88
N THR A 86 8.35 0.48 1.75
CA THR A 86 8.89 -0.59 2.58
C THR A 86 8.89 -0.19 4.05
N LYS A 87 9.23 1.06 4.39
CA LYS A 87 9.12 1.60 5.76
C LYS A 87 7.68 1.53 6.28
N ILE A 88 6.69 1.98 5.50
CA ILE A 88 5.26 1.92 5.87
C ILE A 88 4.81 0.47 6.13
N LYS A 89 5.16 -0.47 5.24
CA LYS A 89 4.86 -1.90 5.42
C LYS A 89 5.47 -2.46 6.71
N ASN A 90 6.71 -2.09 7.01
CA ASN A 90 7.40 -2.53 8.22
C ASN A 90 6.75 -1.94 9.48
N LEU A 91 6.24 -0.70 9.43
CA LEU A 91 5.48 -0.08 10.52
C LEU A 91 4.14 -0.79 10.78
N LEU A 92 3.42 -1.18 9.72
CA LEU A 92 2.21 -1.99 9.86
C LEU A 92 2.51 -3.32 10.56
N LYS A 93 3.56 -4.01 10.11
CA LYS A 93 4.02 -5.29 10.70
C LYS A 93 4.44 -5.12 12.16
N SER A 94 5.23 -4.10 12.49
CA SER A 94 5.71 -3.86 13.87
C SER A 94 4.57 -3.53 14.83
N LYS A 95 3.55 -2.81 14.34
CA LYS A 95 2.32 -2.48 15.09
C LYS A 95 1.29 -3.62 15.08
N LYS A 96 1.57 -4.75 14.43
CA LYS A 96 0.64 -5.88 14.24
C LYS A 96 -0.72 -5.45 13.67
N MET A 97 -0.73 -4.40 12.85
CA MET A 97 -1.93 -3.86 12.22
C MET A 97 -2.15 -4.58 10.89
N LYS A 98 -3.31 -5.21 10.72
CA LYS A 98 -3.69 -5.82 9.44
C LYS A 98 -3.97 -4.74 8.40
N VAL A 99 -3.63 -5.01 7.14
CA VAL A 99 -3.94 -4.10 6.01
C VAL A 99 -5.43 -3.76 5.95
N VAL A 100 -6.34 -4.71 6.18
CA VAL A 100 -7.80 -4.44 6.16
C VAL A 100 -8.22 -3.43 7.22
N ASP A 101 -7.64 -3.49 8.42
CA ASP A 101 -7.97 -2.60 9.52
C ASP A 101 -7.36 -1.21 9.27
N PHE A 102 -6.13 -1.18 8.77
CA PHE A 102 -5.49 0.03 8.28
C PHE A 102 -6.34 0.74 7.23
N LEU A 103 -6.79 0.02 6.18
CA LEU A 103 -7.61 0.58 5.11
C LEU A 103 -8.97 1.08 5.61
N LYS A 104 -9.58 0.41 6.60
CA LYS A 104 -10.87 0.83 7.16
C LYS A 104 -10.82 2.19 7.85
N SER A 105 -9.65 2.59 8.37
CA SER A 105 -9.42 3.89 8.99
C SER A 105 -9.46 5.06 8.01
N PHE A 106 -9.38 4.80 6.70
CA PHE A 106 -9.48 5.83 5.66
C PHE A 106 -10.91 5.96 5.10
N PRO A 107 -11.29 7.17 4.62
CA PRO A 107 -12.49 7.37 3.83
C PRO A 107 -12.57 6.40 2.64
N ARG A 108 -13.76 5.91 2.32
CA ARG A 108 -13.98 4.88 1.28
C ARG A 108 -13.35 5.23 -0.07
N ASN A 109 -13.42 6.50 -0.47
CA ASN A 109 -12.89 7.00 -1.75
C ASN A 109 -11.34 7.05 -1.80
N LYS A 110 -10.65 6.97 -0.66
CA LYS A 110 -9.17 6.97 -0.58
C LYS A 110 -8.57 5.58 -0.45
N ARG A 111 -9.35 4.57 -0.07
CA ARG A 111 -8.83 3.21 0.21
C ARG A 111 -8.12 2.58 -0.97
N LEU A 112 -8.64 2.76 -2.18
CA LEU A 112 -8.02 2.23 -3.39
C LEU A 112 -6.62 2.84 -3.62
N ASP A 113 -6.50 4.16 -3.45
CA ASP A 113 -5.22 4.86 -3.59
C ASP A 113 -4.21 4.36 -2.54
N ILE A 114 -4.66 4.14 -1.29
CA ILE A 114 -3.81 3.56 -0.25
C ILE A 114 -3.36 2.14 -0.61
N VAL A 115 -4.23 1.31 -1.19
CA VAL A 115 -3.84 -0.02 -1.70
C VAL A 115 -2.82 0.11 -2.82
N ASP A 116 -3.01 1.05 -3.74
CA ASP A 116 -2.07 1.30 -4.84
C ASP A 116 -0.70 1.82 -4.34
N ILE A 117 -0.68 2.60 -3.26
CA ILE A 117 0.55 2.98 -2.55
C ILE A 117 1.20 1.75 -1.91
N LEU A 118 0.45 0.96 -1.13
CA LEU A 118 0.99 -0.21 -0.46
C LEU A 118 1.54 -1.25 -1.45
N ARG A 119 0.94 -1.43 -2.63
CA ARG A 119 1.48 -2.36 -3.61
C ARG A 119 2.67 -1.82 -4.41
N GLY A 120 3.04 -0.54 -4.23
CA GLY A 120 4.18 0.07 -4.93
C GLY A 120 3.84 0.66 -6.29
N ALA A 121 2.56 0.75 -6.66
CA ALA A 121 2.17 1.31 -7.95
C ALA A 121 1.94 2.82 -7.92
N LEU A 122 1.67 3.36 -6.74
CA LEU A 122 1.74 4.79 -6.47
C LEU A 122 2.85 5.06 -5.45
N PRO A 123 3.61 6.16 -5.60
CA PRO A 123 4.56 6.55 -4.58
C PRO A 123 3.83 7.05 -3.33
N VAL A 124 4.56 7.10 -2.21
CA VAL A 124 4.06 7.84 -1.03
C VAL A 124 3.85 9.31 -1.42
N PRO A 125 2.72 9.94 -1.05
CA PRO A 125 2.41 11.32 -1.41
C PRO A 125 3.48 12.30 -0.92
N LEU A 126 3.85 13.26 -1.77
CA LEU A 126 4.63 14.42 -1.35
C LEU A 126 3.77 15.48 -0.66
N ASP A 127 2.45 15.49 -0.90
CA ASP A 127 1.53 16.33 -0.15
C ASP A 127 1.58 15.93 1.33
N TYR A 128 2.01 16.86 2.18
CA TYR A 128 2.20 16.60 3.60
C TYR A 128 0.89 16.25 4.31
N ASN A 129 -0.25 16.80 3.90
CA ASN A 129 -1.54 16.50 4.54
C ASN A 129 -1.99 15.08 4.22
N GLU A 130 -1.76 14.62 2.98
CA GLU A 130 -2.07 13.23 2.61
C GLU A 130 -1.15 12.24 3.33
N LEU A 131 0.15 12.55 3.44
CA LEU A 131 1.09 11.73 4.20
C LEU A 131 0.76 11.75 5.70
N ASN A 132 0.41 12.91 6.24
CA ASN A 132 0.00 13.05 7.64
C ASN A 132 -1.19 12.14 7.97
N MET A 133 -2.19 12.04 7.09
CA MET A 133 -3.31 11.12 7.29
C MET A 133 -2.85 9.67 7.43
N ILE A 134 -1.88 9.23 6.62
CA ILE A 134 -1.26 7.90 6.76
C ILE A 134 -0.53 7.78 8.10
N GLY A 135 0.23 8.80 8.47
CA GLY A 135 0.97 8.86 9.73
C GLY A 135 0.10 8.83 10.98
N GLU A 136 -1.03 9.54 10.97
CA GLU A 136 -2.01 9.57 12.06
C GLU A 136 -2.65 8.20 12.27
N VAL A 137 -3.07 7.52 11.19
CA VAL A 137 -3.61 6.16 11.27
C VAL A 137 -2.57 5.18 11.79
N LEU A 138 -1.31 5.36 11.40
CA LEU A 138 -0.19 4.58 11.94
C LEU A 138 0.19 5.00 13.36
N GLY A 139 -0.36 6.09 13.92
CA GLY A 139 0.02 6.60 15.25
C GLY A 139 1.49 7.00 15.32
N LEU A 140 1.99 7.69 14.29
CA LEU A 140 3.32 8.28 14.24
C LEU A 140 3.31 9.68 14.85
N SER A 141 4.38 10.04 15.55
CA SER A 141 4.63 11.41 15.98
C SER A 141 4.85 12.35 14.79
N LYS A 142 4.63 13.65 14.97
CA LYS A 142 4.90 14.66 13.93
C LYS A 142 6.33 14.62 13.42
N GLU A 143 7.28 14.27 14.29
CA GLU A 143 8.68 14.13 13.89
C GLU A 143 8.91 12.90 13.00
N GLU A 144 8.33 11.74 13.34
CA GLU A 144 8.40 10.55 12.48
C GLU A 144 7.73 10.77 11.13
N GLN A 145 6.56 11.41 11.11
CA GLN A 145 5.86 11.76 9.88
C GLN A 145 6.69 12.69 8.99
N PHE A 146 7.30 13.72 9.60
CA PHE A 146 8.18 14.64 8.89
C PHE A 146 9.40 13.93 8.31
N ASN A 147 10.02 13.00 9.06
CA ASN A 147 11.19 12.28 8.57
C ASN A 147 10.84 11.41 7.35
N ILE A 148 9.68 10.74 7.35
CA ILE A 148 9.18 9.98 6.19
C ILE A 148 8.97 10.91 4.99
N TRP A 149 8.35 12.08 5.22
CA TRP A 149 8.16 13.08 4.18
C TRP A 149 9.50 13.62 3.63
N GLU A 150 10.45 13.90 4.50
CA GLU A 150 11.78 14.41 4.15
C GLU A 150 12.55 13.41 3.29
N ASP A 151 12.55 12.13 3.68
CA ASP A 151 13.17 11.05 2.91
C ASP A 151 12.58 10.96 1.50
N ARG A 152 11.24 11.01 1.41
CA ARG A 152 10.52 11.00 0.14
C ARG A 152 10.85 12.24 -0.71
N PHE A 153 10.89 13.41 -0.10
CA PHE A 153 11.24 14.67 -0.77
C PHE A 153 12.67 14.62 -1.33
N LYS A 154 13.64 14.18 -0.54
CA LYS A 154 15.04 14.02 -0.98
C LYS A 154 15.16 13.00 -2.11
N SER A 155 14.47 11.87 -2.02
CA SER A 155 14.42 10.86 -3.08
C SER A 155 13.88 11.43 -4.39
N VAL A 156 12.81 12.23 -4.34
CA VAL A 156 12.29 12.89 -5.55
C VAL A 156 13.30 13.86 -6.14
N LEU A 157 13.95 14.69 -5.32
CA LEU A 157 14.97 15.61 -5.82
C LEU A 157 16.13 14.86 -6.50
N ASP A 158 16.63 13.80 -5.87
CA ASP A 158 17.75 13.00 -6.39
C ASP A 158 17.40 12.31 -7.72
N ILE A 159 16.24 11.65 -7.79
CA ILE A 159 15.74 11.00 -9.03
C ILE A 159 15.55 12.03 -10.16
N ASN A 160 15.25 13.29 -9.83
CA ASN A 160 15.06 14.35 -10.81
C ASN A 160 16.34 15.17 -11.08
N GLY A 161 17.52 14.64 -10.73
CA GLY A 161 18.82 15.17 -11.14
C GLY A 161 19.48 16.14 -10.17
N MET A 162 18.94 16.33 -8.97
CA MET A 162 19.59 17.10 -7.93
C MET A 162 20.63 16.25 -7.20
N ASN A 163 21.91 16.61 -7.28
CA ASN A 163 22.92 16.00 -6.40
C ASN A 163 22.71 16.50 -4.96
N ILE A 164 22.02 15.71 -4.14
CA ILE A 164 21.66 16.05 -2.76
C ILE A 164 22.87 16.22 -1.83
N TYR A 165 24.02 15.62 -2.17
CA TYR A 165 25.26 15.76 -1.39
C TYR A 165 25.94 17.09 -1.69
N ALA A 166 26.11 17.42 -2.97
CA ALA A 166 26.71 18.68 -3.40
C ALA A 166 25.85 19.90 -3.00
N ASN A 167 24.53 19.72 -2.91
CA ASN A 167 23.57 20.76 -2.53
C ASN A 167 23.03 20.59 -1.10
N SER A 168 23.77 19.90 -0.23
CA SER A 168 23.30 19.53 1.10
C SER A 168 22.86 20.73 1.95
N GLU A 169 23.56 21.85 1.90
CA GLU A 169 23.19 23.07 2.64
C GLU A 169 21.86 23.66 2.17
N LEU A 170 21.60 23.66 0.85
CA LEU A 170 20.33 24.11 0.28
C LEU A 170 19.18 23.20 0.71
N VAL A 171 19.36 21.88 0.55
CA VAL A 171 18.34 20.89 0.93
C VAL A 171 18.05 20.94 2.42
N ASN A 172 19.09 20.96 3.26
CA ASN A 172 18.94 21.02 4.71
C ASN A 172 18.27 22.32 5.15
N THR A 173 18.57 23.45 4.50
CA THR A 173 17.89 24.73 4.79
C THR A 173 16.39 24.62 4.50
N LEU A 174 16.01 24.07 3.35
CA LEU A 174 14.61 23.85 2.99
C LEU A 174 13.90 22.94 4.00
N THR A 175 14.50 21.78 4.31
CA THR A 175 13.85 20.79 5.18
C THR A 175 13.82 21.25 6.64
N ASN A 176 14.85 21.93 7.15
CA ASN A 176 14.83 22.50 8.51
C ASN A 176 13.76 23.58 8.67
N CYS A 177 13.57 24.43 7.66
CA CYS A 177 12.50 25.43 7.66
C CYS A 177 11.11 24.76 7.67
N ALA A 178 10.90 23.74 6.82
CA ALA A 178 9.67 22.96 6.79
C ALA A 178 9.40 22.26 8.14
N LYS A 179 10.43 21.61 8.72
CA LYS A 179 10.35 20.92 10.01
C LYS A 179 9.89 21.86 11.13
N LYS A 180 10.47 23.06 11.19
CA LYS A 180 10.09 24.08 12.18
C LYS A 180 8.62 24.47 12.06
N PHE A 181 8.08 24.59 10.86
CA PHE A 181 6.67 24.95 10.65
C PHE A 181 5.71 23.82 11.06
N ILE A 182 6.08 22.57 10.73
CA ILE A 182 5.24 21.39 10.93
C ILE A 182 5.27 20.91 12.39
N VAL A 183 6.46 20.79 12.98
CA VAL A 183 6.65 20.19 14.31
C VAL A 183 6.31 21.16 15.45
N LYS A 184 6.39 22.48 15.22
CA LYS A 184 6.02 23.48 16.24
C LYS A 184 4.52 23.75 16.35
N LYS A 185 3.74 23.39 15.32
CA LYS A 185 2.28 23.28 15.45
C LYS A 185 1.93 22.03 16.22
#